data_AF-A0A8C5V897-F1
#
_entry.id   AF-A0A8C5V897-F1
#
_cell.length_a   1.000
_cell.length_b   1.000
_cell.length_c   1.000
_cell.angle_alpha   90.00
_cell.angle_beta   90.00
_cell.angle_gamma   90.00
#
_symmetry.space_group_name_H-M   'P 1'
#
loop_
_entity.id
_entity.type
_entity.pdbx_description
1 polymer ?
#
loop_
_entity_poly.entity_id
_entity_poly.type
_entity_poly.pdbx_seq_one_letter_code
_entity_poly.pdbx_strand_id
1 'polypeptide(L)'
;MAVVTVFPTVARMLALSRRSVFSPLLGTTVFRRFYRGDSPTDSQKDMIEIPLPPWQERTDESIETKRARLLYESRKRGMLENCILLSLFAKEHLQHMTEKQLNLYDRLINEPSNDWDIYYWVTGTGHDKQHFVKTGLRPI
;
A
#
# COMPACT_ATOMS: atom_id res chain seq x y z
N MET A 1 -36.77 55.83 52.73
CA MET A 1 -37.07 56.49 51.44
C MET A 1 -35.74 56.81 50.77
N ALA A 2 -35.58 56.32 49.54
CA ALA A 2 -34.30 56.06 48.87
C ALA A 2 -33.53 57.31 48.42
N VAL A 3 -32.21 57.26 48.49
CA VAL A 3 -31.30 58.18 47.78
C VAL A 3 -30.53 57.33 46.77
N VAL A 4 -30.93 57.41 45.50
CA VAL A 4 -30.21 56.81 44.38
C VAL A 4 -29.21 57.83 43.86
N THR A 5 -27.92 57.54 44.01
CA THR A 5 -26.82 58.35 43.47
C THR A 5 -26.42 57.78 42.11
N VAL A 6 -26.45 58.62 41.08
CA VAL A 6 -25.99 58.29 39.72
C VAL A 6 -24.54 58.74 39.60
N PHE A 7 -23.62 57.82 39.29
CA PHE A 7 -22.22 58.12 38.98
C PHE A 7 -21.88 57.72 37.53
N PRO A 8 -21.05 58.51 36.82
CA PRO A 8 -20.85 58.39 35.37
C PRO A 8 -19.82 57.30 35.00
N THR A 9 -20.03 56.69 33.83
CA THR A 9 -19.16 55.69 33.21
C THR A 9 -17.90 56.32 32.63
N VAL A 10 -16.72 55.92 33.12
CA VAL A 10 -15.42 56.26 32.49
C VAL A 10 -14.88 55.01 31.79
N ALA A 11 -14.75 55.12 30.47
CA ALA A 11 -14.19 54.09 29.59
C ALA A 11 -12.68 53.89 29.87
N ARG A 12 -12.28 52.63 30.06
CA ARG A 12 -10.90 52.24 30.37
C ARG A 12 -10.18 51.88 29.07
N MET A 13 -9.39 52.81 28.55
CA MET A 13 -8.44 52.60 27.43
C MET A 13 -7.44 51.50 27.78
N LEU A 14 -7.37 50.44 26.97
CA LEU A 14 -6.30 49.43 27.05
C LEU A 14 -5.08 49.92 26.25
N ALA A 15 -4.05 50.34 26.98
CA ALA A 15 -2.77 50.74 26.41
C ALA A 15 -1.96 49.49 25.98
N LEU A 16 -1.67 49.40 24.68
CA LEU A 16 -0.75 48.42 24.08
C LEU A 16 0.70 48.74 24.50
N SER A 17 1.29 47.92 25.37
CA SER A 17 2.73 47.97 25.67
C SER A 17 3.47 46.90 24.86
N ARG A 18 4.21 47.35 23.85
CA ARG A 18 5.04 46.53 22.96
C ARG A 18 6.22 45.96 23.74
N ARG A 19 6.19 44.66 24.05
CA ARG A 19 7.38 43.95 24.55
C ARG A 19 8.30 43.67 23.36
N SER A 20 9.43 44.38 23.32
CA SER A 20 10.54 44.06 22.42
C SER A 20 11.13 42.72 22.86
N VAL A 21 10.99 41.69 22.03
CA VAL A 21 11.60 40.38 22.28
C VAL A 21 12.94 40.38 21.54
N PHE A 22 14.02 40.59 22.28
CA PHE A 22 15.39 40.39 21.80
C PHE A 22 15.50 38.94 21.32
N SER A 23 15.73 38.76 20.01
CA SER A 23 15.95 37.43 19.42
C SER A 23 17.41 37.04 19.57
N PRO A 24 17.75 35.89 20.18
CA PRO A 24 19.12 35.41 20.21
C PRO A 24 19.46 34.85 18.83
N LEU A 25 20.47 35.42 18.18
CA LEU A 25 21.12 34.82 17.01
C LEU A 25 21.96 33.62 17.48
N LEU A 26 21.30 32.48 17.71
CA LEU A 26 21.99 31.19 17.73
C LEU A 26 22.15 30.75 16.28
N GLY A 27 23.34 30.98 15.73
CA GLY A 27 23.80 30.43 14.46
C GLY A 27 23.68 28.92 14.51
N THR A 28 22.55 28.41 14.04
CA THR A 28 22.33 26.98 13.86
C THR A 28 23.13 26.60 12.64
N THR A 29 24.34 26.07 12.83
CA THR A 29 25.01 25.33 11.76
C THR A 29 24.14 24.12 11.49
N VAL A 30 23.29 24.23 10.49
CA VAL A 30 22.58 23.10 9.91
C VAL A 30 23.69 22.18 9.40
N PHE A 31 24.02 21.13 10.15
CA PHE A 31 24.67 19.97 9.58
C PHE A 31 23.71 19.44 8.52
N ARG A 32 23.80 19.97 7.30
CA ARG A 32 23.32 19.28 6.11
C ARG A 32 24.18 18.03 6.04
N ARG A 33 23.69 16.96 6.65
CA ARG A 33 24.17 15.62 6.35
C ARG A 33 23.73 15.35 4.92
N PHE A 34 24.54 15.81 3.97
CA PHE A 34 24.39 15.46 2.58
C PHE A 34 24.57 13.95 2.50
N TYR A 35 23.49 13.23 2.19
CA TYR A 35 23.59 11.87 1.71
C TYR A 35 24.28 11.96 0.36
N ARG A 36 25.61 11.81 0.34
CA ARG A 36 26.37 11.59 -0.89
C ARG A 36 25.96 10.19 -1.33
N GLY A 37 25.06 10.12 -2.30
CA GLY A 37 24.45 8.88 -2.80
C GLY A 37 25.41 7.94 -3.51
N ASP A 38 26.66 7.86 -3.07
CA ASP A 38 27.62 6.84 -3.48
C ASP A 38 27.30 5.55 -2.70
N SER A 39 26.09 5.03 -2.92
CA SER A 39 25.78 3.64 -2.58
C SER A 39 26.65 2.77 -3.49
N PRO A 40 27.48 1.85 -2.94
CA PRO A 40 28.07 0.79 -3.75
C PRO A 40 26.94 0.15 -4.57
N THR A 41 27.17 -0.10 -5.86
CA THR A 41 26.26 -0.92 -6.68
C THR A 41 25.95 -2.16 -5.88
N ASP A 42 24.67 -2.37 -5.59
CA ASP A 42 24.14 -3.52 -4.87
C ASP A 42 24.57 -4.78 -5.62
N SER A 43 25.73 -5.31 -5.23
CA SER A 43 26.22 -6.56 -5.76
C SER A 43 25.26 -7.60 -5.21
N GLN A 44 24.40 -8.15 -6.07
CA GLN A 44 23.40 -9.22 -5.80
C GLN A 44 23.93 -10.44 -5.00
N LYS A 45 25.24 -10.46 -4.70
CA LYS A 45 25.98 -11.42 -3.90
C LYS A 45 25.43 -11.63 -2.47
N ASP A 46 24.66 -10.69 -1.94
CA ASP A 46 24.06 -10.80 -0.59
C ASP A 46 22.59 -11.26 -0.60
N MET A 47 22.03 -11.61 -1.77
CA MET A 47 20.68 -12.21 -1.83
C MET A 47 20.70 -13.65 -1.29
N ILE A 48 20.38 -13.80 -0.01
CA ILE A 48 20.02 -15.09 0.56
C ILE A 48 18.60 -15.43 0.07
N GLU A 49 18.51 -16.27 -0.96
CA GLU A 49 17.23 -16.85 -1.39
C GLU A 49 16.76 -17.83 -0.31
N ILE A 50 15.80 -17.41 0.51
CA ILE A 50 15.09 -18.28 1.44
C ILE A 50 14.10 -19.09 0.59
N PRO A 51 14.26 -20.42 0.46
CA PRO A 51 13.34 -21.21 -0.33
C PRO A 51 11.96 -21.20 0.34
N LEU A 52 10.98 -20.58 -0.33
CA LEU A 52 9.59 -20.61 0.10
C LEU A 52 9.02 -22.02 -0.05
N PRO A 53 8.11 -22.46 0.82
CA PRO A 53 7.44 -23.73 0.65
C PRO A 53 6.67 -23.74 -0.68
N PRO A 54 6.64 -24.88 -1.39
CA PRO A 54 5.89 -24.99 -2.63
C PRO A 54 4.40 -24.77 -2.36
N TRP A 55 3.74 -24.03 -3.25
CA TRP A 55 2.30 -23.86 -3.18
C TRP A 55 1.60 -25.21 -3.38
N GLN A 56 0.60 -25.49 -2.53
CA GLN A 56 -0.17 -26.73 -2.56
C GLN A 56 -1.64 -26.44 -2.83
N GLU A 57 -2.20 -27.10 -3.83
CA GLU A 57 -3.61 -27.00 -4.18
C GLU A 57 -4.48 -27.64 -3.09
N ARG A 58 -5.49 -26.89 -2.61
CA ARG A 58 -6.47 -27.37 -1.65
C ARG A 58 -7.69 -27.91 -2.40
N THR A 59 -8.00 -29.19 -2.20
CA THR A 59 -9.10 -29.90 -2.88
C THR A 59 -10.20 -30.37 -1.91
N ASP A 60 -10.04 -30.12 -0.61
CA ASP A 60 -10.91 -30.60 0.46
C ASP A 60 -12.01 -29.60 0.87
N GLU A 61 -12.06 -28.42 0.25
CA GLU A 61 -13.00 -27.35 0.55
C GLU A 61 -14.23 -27.32 -0.38
N SER A 62 -15.37 -26.85 0.14
CA SER A 62 -16.56 -26.61 -0.69
C SER A 62 -16.33 -25.48 -1.69
N ILE A 63 -17.06 -25.49 -2.81
CA ILE A 63 -16.94 -24.46 -3.86
C ILE A 63 -17.23 -23.05 -3.31
N GLU A 64 -18.19 -22.91 -2.39
CA GLU A 64 -18.52 -21.63 -1.76
C GLU A 64 -17.39 -21.14 -0.84
N THR A 65 -16.81 -22.05 -0.05
CA THR A 65 -15.65 -21.76 0.79
C THR A 65 -14.45 -21.32 -0.06
N LYS A 66 -14.19 -22.04 -1.16
CA LYS A 66 -13.13 -21.70 -2.12
C LYS A 66 -13.31 -20.31 -2.71
N ARG A 67 -14.53 -19.96 -3.13
CA ARG A 67 -14.84 -18.61 -3.65
C ARG A 67 -14.61 -17.53 -2.61
N ALA A 68 -15.03 -17.74 -1.37
CA ALA A 68 -14.84 -16.78 -0.28
C ALA A 68 -13.34 -16.59 0.02
N ARG A 69 -12.56 -17.67 0.06
CA ARG A 69 -11.10 -17.64 0.24
C ARG A 69 -10.41 -16.89 -0.89
N LEU A 70 -10.69 -17.24 -2.15
CA LEU A 70 -10.09 -16.60 -3.32
C LEU A 70 -10.43 -15.11 -3.40
N LEU A 71 -11.65 -14.72 -3.03
CA LEU A 71 -12.04 -13.32 -2.94
C LEU A 71 -11.23 -12.57 -1.88
N TYR A 72 -10.99 -13.20 -0.73
CA TYR A 72 -10.17 -12.62 0.33
C TYR A 72 -8.71 -12.46 -0.11
N GLU A 73 -8.11 -13.50 -0.68
CA GLU A 73 -6.72 -13.51 -1.19
C GLU A 73 -6.52 -12.48 -2.32
N SER A 74 -7.52 -12.25 -3.15
CA SER A 74 -7.49 -11.22 -4.20
C SER A 74 -7.44 -9.80 -3.61
N ARG A 75 -8.02 -9.58 -2.43
CA ARG A 75 -8.09 -8.28 -1.76
C ARG A 75 -6.92 -8.01 -0.81
N LYS A 76 -6.16 -9.03 -0.43
CA LYS A 76 -5.09 -8.96 0.58
C LYS A 76 -3.72 -9.08 -0.06
N ARG A 77 -3.44 -8.22 -1.04
CA ARG A 77 -2.17 -8.15 -1.77
C ARG A 77 -1.29 -7.04 -1.19
N GLY A 78 0.03 -7.16 -1.38
CA GLY A 78 0.99 -6.17 -0.90
C GLY A 78 0.92 -4.82 -1.63
N MET A 79 0.33 -4.81 -2.83
CA MET A 79 0.25 -3.66 -3.73
C MET A 79 -1.21 -3.28 -4.03
N LEU A 80 -1.50 -1.97 -4.11
CA LEU A 80 -2.87 -1.45 -4.31
C LEU A 80 -3.38 -1.69 -5.73
N GLU A 81 -2.49 -1.61 -6.71
CA GLU A 81 -2.76 -1.82 -8.12
C GLU A 81 -3.35 -3.22 -8.35
N ASN A 82 -2.71 -4.25 -7.78
CA ASN A 82 -3.21 -5.62 -7.84
C ASN A 82 -4.48 -5.80 -7.02
N CYS A 83 -4.58 -5.18 -5.84
CA CYS A 83 -5.80 -5.22 -5.05
C CYS A 83 -7.00 -4.73 -5.87
N ILE A 84 -6.88 -3.61 -6.58
CA ILE A 84 -7.98 -3.05 -7.37
C ILE A 84 -8.31 -3.95 -8.56
N LEU A 85 -7.30 -4.34 -9.35
CA LEU A 85 -7.51 -5.19 -10.53
C LEU A 85 -8.16 -6.53 -10.18
N LEU A 86 -7.57 -7.26 -9.23
CA LEU A 86 -8.04 -8.59 -8.86
C LEU A 86 -9.34 -8.54 -8.07
N SER A 87 -9.58 -7.54 -7.23
CA SER A 87 -10.83 -7.47 -6.46
C SER A 87 -12.06 -7.21 -7.34
N LEU A 88 -11.93 -6.39 -8.38
CA LEU A 88 -12.99 -6.15 -9.36
C LEU A 88 -13.26 -7.41 -10.17
N PHE A 89 -12.21 -8.03 -10.72
CA PHE A 89 -12.32 -9.28 -11.47
C PHE A 89 -12.95 -10.41 -10.63
N ALA A 90 -12.46 -10.59 -9.40
CA ALA A 90 -12.96 -11.59 -8.46
C ALA A 90 -14.45 -11.38 -8.16
N LYS A 91 -14.88 -10.13 -7.95
CA LYS A 91 -16.28 -9.81 -7.63
C LYS A 91 -17.24 -10.21 -8.75
N GLU A 92 -16.86 -10.00 -10.01
CA GLU A 92 -17.72 -10.24 -11.17
C GLU A 92 -17.69 -11.70 -11.63
N HIS A 93 -16.50 -12.32 -11.62
CA HIS A 93 -16.31 -13.62 -12.25
C HIS A 93 -16.37 -14.81 -11.27
N LEU A 94 -16.00 -14.67 -9.99
CA LEU A 94 -15.94 -15.82 -9.06
C LEU A 94 -17.29 -16.55 -8.89
N GLN A 95 -18.40 -15.81 -8.94
CA GLN A 95 -19.75 -16.39 -8.79
C GLN A 95 -20.14 -17.31 -9.96
N HIS A 96 -19.64 -16.99 -11.16
CA HIS A 96 -19.98 -17.67 -12.41
C HIS A 96 -18.97 -18.74 -12.82
N MET A 97 -17.79 -18.76 -12.19
CA MET A 97 -16.73 -19.73 -12.48
C MET A 97 -17.07 -21.14 -11.99
N THR A 98 -16.67 -22.12 -12.81
CA THR A 98 -16.65 -23.55 -12.48
C THR A 98 -15.46 -23.89 -11.57
N GLU A 99 -15.50 -25.03 -10.89
CA GLU A 99 -14.43 -25.49 -10.01
C GLU A 99 -13.05 -25.52 -10.70
N LYS A 100 -12.99 -26.00 -11.94
CA LYS A 100 -11.74 -26.01 -12.73
C LYS A 100 -11.19 -24.60 -12.94
N GLN A 101 -12.05 -23.61 -13.20
CA GLN A 101 -11.64 -22.22 -13.36
C GLN A 101 -11.19 -21.60 -12.03
N LEU A 102 -11.85 -21.95 -10.92
CA LEU A 102 -11.42 -21.52 -9.59
C LEU A 102 -10.03 -22.06 -9.26
N ASN A 103 -9.73 -23.31 -9.62
CA ASN A 103 -8.39 -23.89 -9.40
C ASN A 103 -7.32 -23.21 -10.25
N LEU A 104 -7.64 -22.88 -11.51
CA LEU A 104 -6.74 -22.11 -12.37
C LEU A 104 -6.50 -20.70 -11.81
N TYR A 105 -7.54 -20.05 -11.28
CA TYR A 105 -7.42 -18.75 -10.66
C TYR A 105 -6.60 -18.80 -9.36
N ASP A 106 -6.83 -19.81 -8.52
CA ASP A 106 -6.06 -20.07 -7.29
C ASP A 106 -4.57 -20.19 -7.59
N ARG A 107 -4.23 -20.97 -8.63
CA ARG A 107 -2.85 -21.09 -9.10
C ARG A 107 -2.31 -19.75 -9.60
N LEU A 108 -3.03 -19.05 -10.47
CA LEU A 108 -2.60 -17.78 -11.04
C LEU A 108 -2.20 -16.75 -9.97
N ILE A 109 -2.97 -16.65 -8.89
CA ILE A 109 -2.76 -15.64 -7.86
C ILE A 109 -1.76 -16.08 -6.78
N ASN A 110 -1.60 -17.38 -6.53
CA ASN A 110 -0.79 -17.89 -5.40
C ASN A 110 0.51 -18.60 -5.81
N GLU A 111 0.68 -18.96 -7.08
CA GLU A 111 1.93 -19.49 -7.64
C GLU A 111 3.08 -18.46 -7.63
N PRO A 112 2.89 -17.19 -8.05
CA PRO A 112 3.98 -16.22 -8.00
C PRO A 112 4.29 -15.81 -6.56
N SER A 113 5.59 -15.80 -6.24
CA SER A 113 6.07 -15.31 -4.93
C SER A 113 6.03 -13.78 -4.83
N ASN A 114 5.98 -13.07 -5.95
CA ASN A 114 5.99 -11.62 -6.02
C ASN A 114 4.75 -11.08 -6.74
N ASP A 115 4.05 -10.14 -6.11
CA ASP A 115 2.88 -9.46 -6.66
C ASP A 115 3.23 -8.64 -7.94
N TRP A 116 4.47 -8.17 -8.10
CA TRP A 116 4.88 -7.47 -9.31
C TRP A 116 4.79 -8.35 -10.56
N ASP A 117 5.03 -9.65 -10.45
CA ASP A 117 4.95 -10.57 -11.59
C ASP A 117 3.51 -10.63 -12.11
N ILE A 118 2.53 -10.71 -11.21
CA ILE A 118 1.10 -10.68 -11.56
C ILE A 118 0.77 -9.38 -12.30
N TYR A 119 1.24 -8.25 -11.80
CA TYR A 119 0.98 -6.95 -12.43
C TYR A 119 1.54 -6.89 -13.85
N TYR A 120 2.78 -7.35 -14.04
CA TYR A 120 3.43 -7.40 -15.33
C TYR A 120 2.79 -8.39 -16.30
N TRP A 121 2.22 -9.49 -15.79
CA TRP A 121 1.44 -10.44 -16.59
C TRP A 121 0.15 -9.81 -17.11
N VAL A 122 -0.57 -9.10 -16.24
CA VAL A 122 -1.84 -8.44 -16.59
C VAL A 122 -1.62 -7.26 -17.54
N THR A 123 -0.53 -6.52 -17.37
CA THR A 123 -0.21 -5.35 -18.22
C THR A 123 0.57 -5.70 -19.49
N GLY A 124 1.04 -6.95 -19.62
CA GLY A 124 1.83 -7.39 -20.77
C GLY A 124 3.22 -6.75 -20.87
N THR A 125 3.69 -6.09 -19.80
CA THR A 125 4.97 -5.36 -19.77
C THR A 125 6.12 -6.18 -19.16
N GLY A 126 5.86 -7.42 -18.75
CA GLY A 126 6.86 -8.30 -18.15
C GLY A 126 7.99 -8.71 -19.10
N HIS A 127 9.23 -8.54 -18.64
CA HIS A 127 10.43 -8.96 -19.36
C HIS A 127 10.65 -10.48 -19.35
N ASP A 128 9.97 -11.22 -18.48
CA ASP A 128 10.20 -12.65 -18.32
C ASP A 128 9.29 -13.49 -19.21
N LYS A 129 9.71 -13.61 -20.47
CA LYS A 129 9.03 -14.44 -21.48
C LYS A 129 9.06 -15.94 -21.15
N GLN A 130 9.81 -16.39 -20.15
CA GLN A 130 9.99 -17.82 -19.87
C GLN A 130 8.86 -18.43 -19.02
N HIS A 131 8.16 -17.64 -18.20
CA HIS A 131 7.06 -18.15 -17.37
C HIS A 131 5.83 -18.54 -18.22
N PHE A 132 5.48 -17.71 -19.21
CA PHE A 132 4.35 -17.96 -20.12
C PHE A 132 4.57 -19.17 -21.05
N VAL A 133 5.83 -19.44 -21.42
CA VAL A 133 6.19 -20.65 -22.20
C VAL A 133 5.98 -21.93 -21.38
N LYS A 134 6.15 -21.88 -20.06
CA LYS A 134 5.93 -23.04 -19.17
C LYS A 134 4.45 -23.25 -18.80
N THR A 135 3.68 -22.18 -18.66
CA THR A 135 2.29 -22.24 -18.17
C THR A 135 1.23 -22.30 -19.28
N GLY A 136 1.60 -22.06 -20.55
CA GLY A 136 0.67 -22.16 -21.69
C GLY A 136 -0.46 -21.12 -21.70
N LEU A 137 -0.41 -20.15 -20.80
CA LEU A 137 -1.33 -19.02 -20.74
C LEU A 137 -0.88 -17.96 -21.76
N ARG A 138 -1.83 -17.43 -22.54
CA ARG A 138 -1.54 -16.28 -23.43
C ARG A 138 -1.65 -15.00 -22.61
N PRO A 139 -0.81 -13.98 -22.90
CA PRO A 139 -1.04 -12.64 -22.37
C PRO A 139 -2.43 -12.17 -22.81
N ILE A 140 -3.13 -11.51 -21.87
CA ILE A 140 -4.49 -10.98 -22.05
C ILE A 140 -4.40 -9.67 -22.84
#